data_AF-A0A356EN40-F1
#
_entry.id   AF-A0A356EN40-F1
#
_cell.length_a   1.000
_cell.length_b   1.000
_cell.length_c   1.000
_cell.angle_alpha   90.00
_cell.angle_beta   90.00
_cell.angle_gamma   90.00
#
_symmetry.space_group_name_H-M   'P 1'
#
loop_
_entity.id
_entity.type
_entity.pdbx_description
1 polymer ?
#
loop_
_entity_poly.entity_id
_entity_poly.type
_entity_poly.pdbx_seq_one_letter_code
_entity_poly.pdbx_strand_id
1 'polypeptide(L)'
;MDDMILQKLKIVVERSVRPVRATMARKRRMREELLAHLVAIVEEEVGRLGDERAALEQAKLRFGDPRELIGQTQETVPWWTRIEWFFEKWPFEPGRPAWRLARDVGLLVFGGYVAVATLFLVPVLLIRERQGEIGTAVFAIFLLAVFTALFTFTCLLSLDRMSLAMWRWNSGRSRWRLVLYTLASIPVFPTLTFMLYWGLSLDSSMMASALRLACCAAFVFPVLLLVMARQIADERRDDEGWMSLEIEE
;
A
#
# COMPACT_ATOMS: atom_id res chain seq x y z
N MET A 1 2.70 -6.56 34.25
CA MET A 1 1.79 -5.45 33.97
C MET A 1 0.48 -6.03 33.49
N ASP A 2 -0.63 -5.66 34.14
CA ASP A 2 -1.97 -6.12 33.81
C ASP A 2 -2.37 -5.74 32.36
N ASP A 3 -3.07 -6.63 31.65
CA ASP A 3 -3.51 -6.41 30.27
C ASP A 3 -4.41 -5.18 30.15
N MET A 4 -5.23 -4.93 31.18
CA MET A 4 -6.07 -3.74 31.27
C MET A 4 -5.24 -2.44 31.32
N ILE A 5 -4.10 -2.45 32.02
CA ILE A 5 -3.20 -1.29 32.09
C ILE A 5 -2.57 -1.06 30.73
N LEU A 6 -2.04 -2.10 30.10
CA LEU A 6 -1.46 -2.01 28.76
C LEU A 6 -2.47 -1.45 27.73
N GLN A 7 -3.73 -1.87 27.80
CA GLN A 7 -4.79 -1.33 26.94
C GLN A 7 -5.02 0.17 27.18
N LYS A 8 -5.06 0.61 28.44
CA LYS A 8 -5.17 2.04 28.78
C LYS A 8 -3.98 2.85 28.26
N LEU A 9 -2.76 2.31 28.34
CA LEU A 9 -1.57 2.96 27.77
C LEU A 9 -1.67 3.11 26.25
N LYS A 10 -2.11 2.05 25.56
CA LYS A 10 -2.33 2.10 24.10
C LYS A 10 -3.35 3.17 23.71
N ILE A 11 -4.42 3.36 24.47
CA ILE A 11 -5.42 4.42 24.22
C ILE A 11 -4.78 5.82 24.30
N VAL A 12 -3.95 6.08 25.32
CA VAL A 12 -3.27 7.37 25.50
C VAL A 12 -2.32 7.66 24.33
N VAL A 13 -1.54 6.65 23.91
CA VAL A 13 -0.64 6.75 22.76
C VAL A 13 -1.43 6.97 21.47
N GLU A 14 -2.50 6.21 21.24
CA GLU A 14 -3.29 6.34 20.02
C GLU A 14 -3.97 7.71 19.91
N ARG A 15 -4.49 8.27 21.02
CA ARG A 15 -5.00 9.65 21.06
C ARG A 15 -3.99 10.67 20.56
N SER A 16 -2.71 10.46 20.86
CA SER A 16 -1.62 11.35 20.48
C SER A 16 -1.14 11.12 19.04
N VAL A 17 -1.14 9.89 18.55
CA VAL A 17 -0.58 9.56 17.21
C VAL A 17 -1.63 9.59 16.09
N ARG A 18 -2.88 9.25 16.38
CA ARG A 18 -3.97 9.18 15.39
C ARG A 18 -4.12 10.47 14.54
N PRO A 19 -4.09 11.70 15.11
CA PRO A 19 -4.26 12.92 14.32
C PRO A 19 -3.03 13.34 13.52
N VAL A 20 -1.85 12.73 13.75
CA VAL A 20 -0.61 13.07 13.05
C VAL A 20 -0.76 12.78 11.55
N ARG A 21 -0.31 13.68 10.69
CA ARG A 21 -0.29 13.52 9.22
C ARG A 21 1.00 12.85 8.79
N ALA A 22 1.09 11.54 9.03
CA ALA A 22 2.21 10.69 8.65
C ALA A 22 1.70 9.38 8.03
N THR A 23 2.57 8.68 7.31
CA THR A 23 2.27 7.38 6.71
C THR A 23 1.92 6.33 7.77
N MET A 24 1.17 5.27 7.42
CA MET A 24 0.75 4.27 8.40
C MET A 24 1.95 3.57 9.05
N ALA A 25 2.97 3.24 8.25
CA ALA A 25 4.22 2.67 8.73
C ALA A 25 4.94 3.59 9.76
N ARG A 26 4.91 4.91 9.55
CA ARG A 26 5.51 5.86 10.48
C ARG A 26 4.68 6.05 11.74
N LYS A 27 3.35 6.11 11.62
CA LYS A 27 2.44 6.13 12.78
C LYS A 27 2.63 4.90 13.65
N ARG A 28 2.79 3.73 13.04
CA ARG A 28 3.09 2.49 13.74
C ARG A 28 4.37 2.61 14.58
N ARG A 29 5.48 3.05 13.97
CA ARG A 29 6.74 3.26 14.71
C ARG A 29 6.56 4.26 15.86
N MET A 30 5.87 5.38 15.62
CA MET A 30 5.56 6.36 16.67
C MET A 30 4.75 5.75 17.81
N ARG A 31 3.74 4.91 17.51
CA ARG A 31 2.96 4.20 18.54
C ARG A 31 3.84 3.25 19.35
N GLU A 32 4.68 2.47 18.69
CA GLU A 32 5.60 1.51 19.33
C GLU A 32 6.61 2.23 20.23
N GLU A 33 7.24 3.30 19.74
CA GLU A 33 8.20 4.13 20.49
C GLU A 33 7.53 4.83 21.68
N LEU A 34 6.40 5.52 21.48
CA LEU A 34 5.70 6.21 22.56
C LEU A 34 5.13 5.23 23.61
N LEU A 35 4.65 4.06 23.17
CA LEU A 35 4.19 3.02 24.10
C LEU A 35 5.37 2.49 24.93
N ALA A 36 6.53 2.24 24.32
CA ALA A 36 7.72 1.79 25.04
C ALA A 36 8.16 2.82 26.09
N HIS A 37 8.18 4.11 25.75
CA HIS A 37 8.47 5.18 26.70
C HIS A 37 7.46 5.26 27.84
N LEU A 38 6.17 5.16 27.52
CA LEU A 38 5.12 5.26 28.53
C LEU A 38 5.12 4.05 29.48
N VAL A 39 5.39 2.84 28.97
CA VAL A 39 5.58 1.64 29.80
C VAL A 39 6.77 1.81 30.74
N ALA A 40 7.90 2.30 30.25
CA ALA A 40 9.08 2.54 31.07
C ALA A 40 8.80 3.55 32.21
N ILE A 41 8.03 4.61 31.94
CA ILE A 41 7.61 5.57 32.97
C ILE A 41 6.71 4.88 34.01
N VAL A 42 5.74 4.07 33.57
CA VAL A 42 4.87 3.33 34.52
C VAL A 42 5.68 2.40 35.39
N GLU A 43 6.65 1.65 34.85
CA GLU A 43 7.50 0.76 35.63
C GLU A 43 8.32 1.51 36.68
N GLU A 44 8.89 2.68 36.33
CA GLU A 44 9.57 3.56 37.28
C GLU A 44 8.62 4.03 38.40
N GLU A 45 7.40 4.44 38.05
CA GLU A 45 6.40 4.93 38.98
C GLU A 45 5.81 3.82 39.86
N VAL A 46 5.69 2.59 39.35
CA VAL A 46 5.30 1.40 40.14
C VAL A 46 6.36 1.11 41.18
N GLY A 47 7.65 1.17 40.81
CA GLY A 47 8.75 1.03 41.75
C GLY A 47 8.75 2.08 42.85
N ARG A 48 8.27 3.30 42.55
CA ARG A 48 8.19 4.42 43.49
C ARG A 48 6.97 4.40 44.41
N LEU A 49 5.79 4.11 43.86
CA LEU A 49 4.50 4.25 44.55
C LEU A 49 3.96 2.92 45.09
N GLY A 50 4.40 1.78 44.53
CA GLY A 50 3.93 0.45 44.92
C GLY A 50 2.49 0.10 44.50
N ASP A 51 1.79 1.00 43.81
CA ASP A 51 0.44 0.78 43.27
C ASP A 51 0.41 1.07 41.76
N GLU A 52 0.04 0.06 40.97
CA GLU A 52 -0.03 0.14 39.51
C GLU A 52 -1.04 1.19 39.01
N ARG A 53 -2.15 1.42 39.73
CA ARG A 53 -3.15 2.42 39.32
C ARG A 53 -2.67 3.83 39.58
N ALA A 54 -2.07 4.07 40.74
CA ALA A 54 -1.46 5.36 41.06
C ALA A 54 -0.29 5.67 40.12
N ALA A 55 0.53 4.68 39.81
CA ALA A 55 1.63 4.79 38.85
C ALA A 55 1.13 5.13 37.45
N LEU A 56 0.04 4.52 36.99
CA LEU A 56 -0.57 4.85 35.70
C LEU A 56 -1.02 6.31 35.61
N GLU A 57 -1.71 6.83 36.63
CA GLU A 57 -2.16 8.23 36.63
C GLU A 57 -0.98 9.20 36.71
N GLN A 58 0.03 8.88 37.52
CA GLN A 58 1.26 9.68 37.59
C GLN A 58 2.04 9.66 36.28
N ALA A 59 2.11 8.50 35.61
CA ALA A 59 2.75 8.36 34.31
C ALA A 59 2.04 9.18 33.24
N LYS A 60 0.70 9.21 33.23
CA LYS A 60 -0.08 10.09 32.32
C LYS A 60 0.23 11.56 32.56
N LEU A 61 0.30 11.99 33.82
CA LEU A 61 0.65 13.38 34.16
C LEU A 61 2.07 13.74 33.68
N ARG A 62 3.03 12.81 33.83
CA ARG A 62 4.42 13.01 33.39
C ARG A 62 4.59 12.93 31.87
N PHE A 63 3.75 12.15 31.19
CA PHE A 63 3.73 12.04 29.74
C PHE A 63 3.25 13.34 29.06
N GLY A 64 2.48 14.16 29.78
CA GLY A 64 2.09 15.51 29.34
C GLY A 64 0.74 15.56 28.62
N ASP A 65 0.37 16.75 28.14
CA ASP A 65 -0.86 16.96 27.37
C ASP A 65 -0.71 16.34 25.96
N PRO A 66 -1.60 15.40 25.56
CA PRO A 66 -1.61 14.84 24.21
C PRO A 66 -1.60 15.90 23.10
N ARG A 67 -2.20 17.07 23.31
CA ARG A 67 -2.25 18.15 22.31
C ARG A 67 -0.87 18.74 22.03
N GLU A 68 -0.05 18.89 23.06
CA GLU A 68 1.32 19.37 22.92
C GLU A 68 2.17 18.31 22.21
N LEU A 69 2.01 17.04 22.61
CA LEU A 69 2.72 15.92 21.98
C LEU A 69 2.39 15.76 20.50
N ILE A 70 1.14 16.00 20.10
CA ILE A 70 0.73 16.04 18.68
C ILE A 70 1.50 17.10 17.92
N GLY A 71 1.61 18.32 18.48
CA GLY A 71 2.35 19.43 17.88
C GLY A 71 3.82 19.08 17.66
N GLN A 72 4.49 18.63 18.73
CA GLN A 72 5.90 18.23 18.69
C GLN A 72 6.12 17.08 17.69
N THR A 73 5.26 16.05 17.72
CA THR A 73 5.37 14.91 16.81
C THR A 73 5.17 15.34 15.36
N GLN A 74 4.21 16.22 15.09
CA GLN A 74 3.91 16.73 13.74
C GLN A 74 5.05 17.58 13.16
N GLU A 75 5.80 18.29 14.00
CA GLU A 75 6.99 19.06 13.62
C GLU A 75 8.16 18.14 13.22
N THR A 76 8.30 16.98 13.86
CA THR A 76 9.33 16.00 13.47
C THR A 76 9.04 15.28 12.15
N VAL A 77 7.81 15.38 11.62
CA VAL A 77 7.43 14.74 10.35
C VAL A 77 7.95 15.58 9.18
N PRO A 78 8.89 15.04 8.37
CA PRO A 78 9.38 15.73 7.20
C PRO A 78 8.27 16.01 6.19
N TRP A 79 8.44 17.09 5.45
CA TRP A 79 7.44 17.51 4.47
C TRP A 79 7.21 16.47 3.36
N TRP A 80 8.23 15.70 2.96
CA TRP A 80 8.09 14.63 1.95
C TRP A 80 7.19 13.49 2.43
N THR A 81 7.22 13.15 3.74
CA THR A 81 6.31 12.15 4.32
C THR A 81 4.85 12.61 4.28
N ARG A 82 4.58 13.92 4.21
CA ARG A 82 3.21 14.44 4.04
C ARG A 82 2.70 14.19 2.61
N ILE A 83 3.60 14.23 1.62
CA ILE A 83 3.28 13.89 0.23
C ILE A 83 3.05 12.38 0.12
N GLU A 84 3.90 11.56 0.73
CA GLU A 84 3.68 10.10 0.81
C GLU A 84 2.35 9.78 1.48
N TRP A 85 2.02 10.44 2.61
CA TRP A 85 0.72 10.30 3.26
C TRP A 85 -0.44 10.68 2.34
N PHE A 86 -0.29 11.72 1.51
CA PHE A 86 -1.30 12.08 0.53
C PHE A 86 -1.47 10.97 -0.52
N PHE A 87 -0.37 10.39 -1.01
CA PHE A 87 -0.39 9.26 -1.93
C PHE A 87 -0.85 7.94 -1.29
N GLU A 88 -0.73 7.78 0.01
CA GLU A 88 -1.23 6.61 0.75
C GLU A 88 -2.73 6.77 1.03
N LYS A 89 -3.18 7.97 1.41
CA LYS A 89 -4.58 8.23 1.73
C LYS A 89 -5.48 8.29 0.49
N TRP A 90 -5.00 8.88 -0.60
CA TRP A 90 -5.78 9.04 -1.83
C TRP A 90 -6.30 7.71 -2.41
N PRO A 91 -5.50 6.64 -2.51
CA PRO A 91 -5.97 5.35 -2.98
C PRO A 91 -6.72 4.52 -1.91
N PHE A 92 -6.31 4.60 -0.64
CA PHE A 92 -6.74 3.63 0.39
C PHE A 92 -7.76 4.18 1.41
N GLU A 93 -8.73 4.99 0.97
CA GLU A 93 -9.84 5.37 1.85
C GLU A 93 -10.58 4.10 2.37
N PRO A 94 -10.65 3.88 3.70
CA PRO A 94 -11.32 2.72 4.27
C PRO A 94 -12.79 2.71 3.84
N GLY A 95 -13.22 1.61 3.21
CA GLY A 95 -14.58 1.45 2.69
C GLY A 95 -14.73 1.70 1.18
N ARG A 96 -13.70 2.20 0.48
CA ARG A 96 -13.74 2.20 -0.99
C ARG A 96 -13.67 0.78 -1.54
N PRO A 97 -14.54 0.41 -2.50
CA PRO A 97 -14.44 -0.89 -3.14
C PRO A 97 -13.18 -0.96 -4.01
N ALA A 98 -12.43 -2.06 -3.90
CA ALA A 98 -11.11 -2.23 -4.55
C ALA A 98 -11.12 -1.99 -6.07
N TRP A 99 -12.24 -2.25 -6.76
CA TRP A 99 -12.35 -2.00 -8.20
C TRP A 99 -12.32 -0.50 -8.56
N ARG A 100 -12.81 0.39 -7.68
CA ARG A 100 -12.72 1.84 -7.92
C ARG A 100 -11.27 2.29 -7.78
N LEU A 101 -10.59 1.82 -6.74
CA LEU A 101 -9.16 2.07 -6.57
C LEU A 101 -8.36 1.58 -7.79
N ALA A 102 -8.55 0.32 -8.19
CA ALA A 102 -7.87 -0.25 -9.34
C ALA A 102 -8.14 0.54 -10.63
N ARG A 103 -9.38 1.00 -10.83
CA ARG A 103 -9.76 1.86 -11.97
C ARG A 103 -9.07 3.21 -11.91
N ASP A 104 -9.13 3.90 -10.78
CA ASP A 104 -8.60 5.25 -10.64
C ASP A 104 -7.07 5.27 -10.82
N VAL A 105 -6.37 4.28 -10.24
CA VAL A 105 -4.92 4.10 -10.45
C VAL A 105 -4.62 3.68 -11.90
N GLY A 106 -5.41 2.78 -12.49
CA GLY A 106 -5.25 2.40 -13.89
C GLY A 106 -5.39 3.59 -14.85
N LEU A 107 -6.38 4.46 -14.62
CA LEU A 107 -6.59 5.69 -15.39
C LEU A 107 -5.46 6.70 -15.18
N LEU A 108 -4.95 6.83 -13.96
CA LEU A 108 -3.81 7.70 -13.66
C LEU A 108 -2.54 7.22 -14.37
N VAL A 109 -2.25 5.91 -14.33
CA VAL A 109 -1.11 5.30 -15.03
C VAL A 109 -1.27 5.47 -16.54
N PHE A 110 -2.47 5.23 -17.08
CA PHE A 110 -2.78 5.46 -18.49
C PHE A 110 -2.51 6.91 -18.91
N GLY A 111 -3.11 7.87 -18.22
CA GLY A 111 -2.98 9.30 -18.52
C GLY A 111 -1.54 9.78 -18.36
N GLY A 112 -0.84 9.34 -17.32
CA GLY A 112 0.57 9.66 -17.09
C GLY A 112 1.46 9.13 -18.21
N TYR A 113 1.24 7.88 -18.65
CA TYR A 113 2.01 7.28 -19.74
C TYR A 113 1.80 8.04 -21.07
N VAL A 114 0.54 8.31 -21.42
CA VAL A 114 0.19 9.07 -22.63
C VAL A 114 0.76 10.49 -22.58
N ALA A 115 0.65 11.18 -21.44
CA ALA A 115 1.15 12.53 -21.27
C ALA A 115 2.67 12.60 -21.41
N VAL A 116 3.42 11.74 -20.71
CA VAL A 116 4.88 11.68 -20.79
C VAL A 116 5.32 11.32 -22.20
N ALA A 117 4.76 10.26 -22.78
CA ALA A 117 5.15 9.82 -24.11
C ALA A 117 4.84 10.89 -25.18
N THR A 118 3.70 11.57 -25.10
CA THR A 118 3.36 12.68 -26.02
C THR A 118 4.31 13.86 -25.83
N LEU A 119 4.58 14.25 -24.58
CA LEU A 119 5.44 15.40 -24.25
C LEU A 119 6.88 15.21 -24.73
N PHE A 120 7.43 13.99 -24.66
CA PHE A 120 8.82 13.73 -25.02
C PHE A 120 9.00 13.18 -26.43
N LEU A 121 8.16 12.26 -26.87
CA LEU A 121 8.38 11.53 -28.13
C LEU A 121 7.94 12.34 -29.34
N VAL A 122 6.84 13.09 -29.25
CA VAL A 122 6.34 13.90 -30.38
C VAL A 122 7.33 14.99 -30.77
N PRO A 123 7.89 15.81 -29.84
CA PRO A 123 8.89 16.81 -30.22
C PRO A 123 10.14 16.19 -30.85
N VAL A 124 10.61 15.05 -30.33
CA VAL A 124 11.78 14.36 -30.87
C VAL A 124 11.54 13.89 -32.31
N LEU A 125 10.36 13.34 -32.61
CA LEU A 125 10.01 12.93 -33.97
C LEU A 125 9.86 14.12 -34.92
N LEU A 126 9.31 15.24 -34.44
CA LEU A 126 9.20 16.47 -35.21
C LEU A 126 10.57 17.06 -35.56
N ILE A 127 11.50 17.10 -34.59
CA ILE A 127 12.87 17.61 -34.81
C ILE A 127 13.65 16.74 -35.81
N ARG A 128 13.38 15.42 -35.83
CA ARG A 128 14.04 14.48 -36.75
C ARG A 128 13.40 14.40 -38.14
N GLU A 129 12.41 15.26 -38.44
CA GLU A 129 11.67 15.29 -39.71
C GLU A 129 10.98 13.95 -40.07
N ARG A 130 10.70 13.08 -39.07
CA ARG A 130 10.04 11.78 -39.28
C ARG A 130 8.52 11.85 -39.14
N GLN A 131 7.89 12.77 -39.87
CA GLN A 131 6.46 13.05 -39.72
C GLN A 131 5.56 11.84 -40.04
N GLY A 132 5.99 10.99 -40.99
CA GLY A 132 5.25 9.77 -41.36
C GLY A 132 5.19 8.71 -40.25
N GLU A 133 6.12 8.72 -39.30
CA GLU A 133 6.17 7.72 -38.21
C GLU A 133 5.30 8.10 -37.00
N ILE A 134 4.88 9.38 -36.90
CA ILE A 134 4.16 9.90 -35.72
C ILE A 134 2.88 9.10 -35.44
N GLY A 135 2.10 8.79 -36.47
CA GLY A 135 0.86 8.02 -36.30
C GLY A 135 1.12 6.63 -35.71
N THR A 136 2.13 5.93 -36.22
CA THR A 136 2.51 4.59 -35.71
C THR A 136 3.04 4.64 -34.28
N ALA A 137 3.85 5.66 -33.95
CA ALA A 137 4.41 5.82 -32.63
C ALA A 137 3.34 6.15 -31.58
N VAL A 138 2.43 7.08 -31.89
CA VAL A 138 1.30 7.43 -31.01
C VAL A 138 0.39 6.23 -30.79
N PHE A 139 0.10 5.46 -31.84
CA PHE A 139 -0.69 4.24 -31.72
C PHE A 139 0.00 3.19 -30.82
N ALA A 140 1.29 2.95 -31.00
CA ALA A 140 2.07 2.02 -30.17
C ALA A 140 2.10 2.46 -28.70
N ILE A 141 2.31 3.76 -28.42
CA ILE A 141 2.26 4.35 -27.08
C ILE A 141 0.88 4.14 -26.46
N PHE A 142 -0.19 4.42 -27.21
CA PHE A 142 -1.56 4.26 -26.73
C PHE A 142 -1.85 2.80 -26.36
N LEU A 143 -1.49 1.85 -27.24
CA LEU A 143 -1.63 0.42 -26.94
C LEU A 143 -0.88 0.05 -25.66
N LEU A 144 0.39 0.44 -25.55
CA LEU A 144 1.21 0.17 -24.38
C LEU A 144 0.63 0.78 -23.09
N ALA A 145 0.08 2.00 -23.17
CA ALA A 145 -0.61 2.65 -22.07
C ALA A 145 -1.85 1.85 -21.63
N VAL A 146 -2.69 1.41 -22.59
CA VAL A 146 -3.88 0.60 -22.30
C VAL A 146 -3.48 -0.73 -21.64
N PHE A 147 -2.47 -1.41 -22.17
CA PHE A 147 -2.00 -2.68 -21.58
C PHE A 147 -1.45 -2.49 -20.18
N THR A 148 -0.65 -1.45 -19.95
CA THR A 148 -0.10 -1.14 -18.63
C THR A 148 -1.20 -0.81 -17.62
N ALA A 149 -2.24 -0.08 -18.05
CA ALA A 149 -3.40 0.23 -17.22
C ALA A 149 -4.23 -1.01 -16.87
N LEU A 150 -4.51 -1.89 -17.85
CA LEU A 150 -5.21 -3.16 -17.63
C LEU A 150 -4.40 -4.11 -16.73
N PHE A 151 -3.08 -4.17 -16.94
CA PHE A 151 -2.18 -4.91 -16.07
C PHE A 151 -2.25 -4.38 -14.64
N THR A 152 -2.11 -3.07 -14.45
CA THR A 152 -2.17 -2.44 -13.12
C THR A 152 -3.51 -2.71 -12.44
N PHE A 153 -4.61 -2.58 -13.19
CA PHE A 153 -5.96 -2.86 -12.71
C PHE A 153 -6.10 -4.31 -12.21
N THR A 154 -5.68 -5.29 -13.02
CA THR A 154 -5.74 -6.72 -12.68
C THR A 154 -4.82 -7.08 -11.52
N CYS A 155 -3.63 -6.48 -11.45
CA CYS A 155 -2.69 -6.63 -10.33
C CYS A 155 -3.31 -6.17 -9.02
N LEU A 156 -3.84 -4.94 -8.97
CA LEU A 156 -4.42 -4.35 -7.77
C LEU A 156 -5.65 -5.12 -7.28
N LEU A 157 -6.51 -5.57 -8.19
CA LEU A 157 -7.64 -6.42 -7.84
C LEU A 157 -7.17 -7.77 -7.27
N SER A 158 -6.18 -8.41 -7.88
CA SER A 158 -5.64 -9.68 -7.40
C SER A 158 -5.01 -9.51 -6.02
N LEU A 159 -4.23 -8.45 -5.84
CA LEU A 159 -3.55 -8.11 -4.58
C LEU A 159 -4.54 -7.87 -3.44
N ASP A 160 -5.60 -7.07 -3.68
CA ASP A 160 -6.64 -6.85 -2.67
C ASP A 160 -7.37 -8.15 -2.31
N ARG A 161 -7.76 -8.96 -3.30
CA ARG A 161 -8.44 -10.24 -3.06
C ARG A 161 -7.56 -11.24 -2.32
N MET A 162 -6.27 -11.30 -2.64
CA MET A 162 -5.29 -12.14 -1.94
C MET A 162 -5.07 -11.65 -0.50
N SER A 163 -4.89 -10.34 -0.29
CA SER A 163 -4.69 -9.78 1.06
C SER A 163 -5.92 -10.00 1.95
N LEU A 164 -7.14 -9.85 1.43
CA LEU A 164 -8.37 -10.16 2.15
C LEU A 164 -8.54 -11.66 2.45
N ALA A 165 -8.07 -12.54 1.56
CA ALA A 165 -8.07 -13.98 1.82
C ALA A 165 -7.07 -14.34 2.93
N MET A 166 -5.87 -13.76 2.89
CA MET A 166 -4.85 -13.94 3.93
C MET A 166 -5.26 -13.33 5.27
N TRP A 167 -5.94 -12.20 5.25
CA TRP A 167 -6.51 -11.57 6.43
C TRP A 167 -7.38 -12.56 7.22
N ARG A 168 -8.30 -13.23 6.52
CA ARG A 168 -9.29 -14.17 7.09
C ARG A 168 -8.74 -15.60 7.22
N TRP A 169 -7.46 -15.75 7.52
CA TRP A 169 -6.74 -17.03 7.52
C TRP A 169 -7.39 -18.12 8.37
N ASN A 170 -8.05 -17.76 9.48
CA ASN A 170 -8.66 -18.71 10.41
C ASN A 170 -9.88 -19.45 9.85
N SER A 171 -10.43 -19.05 8.70
CA SER A 171 -11.52 -19.78 8.05
C SER A 171 -10.96 -20.77 7.01
N GLY A 172 -11.20 -22.08 7.13
CA GLY A 172 -10.69 -23.07 6.16
C GLY A 172 -11.05 -22.78 4.69
N ARG A 173 -12.13 -22.02 4.45
CA ARG A 173 -12.55 -21.55 3.11
C ARG A 173 -11.63 -20.47 2.52
N SER A 174 -10.82 -19.76 3.31
CA SER A 174 -9.95 -18.68 2.81
C SER A 174 -8.70 -19.21 2.10
N ARG A 175 -8.16 -20.36 2.53
CA ARG A 175 -6.98 -20.99 1.91
C ARG A 175 -7.23 -21.37 0.46
N TRP A 176 -8.38 -21.98 0.17
CA TRP A 176 -8.78 -22.33 -1.19
C TRP A 176 -8.94 -21.11 -2.08
N ARG A 177 -9.51 -20.01 -1.56
CA ARG A 177 -9.62 -18.76 -2.31
C ARG A 177 -8.26 -18.17 -2.66
N LEU A 178 -7.31 -18.23 -1.73
CA LEU A 178 -5.94 -17.76 -2.00
C LEU A 178 -5.30 -18.55 -3.15
N VAL A 179 -5.35 -19.89 -3.10
CA VAL A 179 -4.85 -20.76 -4.17
C VAL A 179 -5.53 -20.43 -5.51
N LEU A 180 -6.86 -20.28 -5.51
CA LEU A 180 -7.61 -19.92 -6.72
C LEU A 180 -7.18 -18.57 -7.30
N TYR A 181 -7.01 -17.53 -6.48
CA TYR A 181 -6.55 -16.22 -6.95
C TYR A 181 -5.11 -16.26 -7.45
N THR A 182 -4.24 -17.04 -6.82
CA THR A 182 -2.84 -17.24 -7.26
C THR A 182 -2.79 -17.97 -8.59
N LEU A 183 -3.61 -19.01 -8.79
CA LEU A 183 -3.71 -19.71 -10.06
C LEU A 183 -4.32 -18.81 -11.15
N ALA A 184 -5.34 -18.02 -10.81
CA ALA A 184 -5.99 -17.10 -11.74
C ALA A 184 -5.08 -15.95 -12.21
N SER A 185 -4.02 -15.60 -11.46
CA SER A 185 -3.07 -14.55 -11.87
C SER A 185 -1.95 -15.05 -12.79
N ILE A 186 -1.68 -16.36 -12.86
CA ILE A 186 -0.67 -16.96 -13.76
C ILE A 186 -0.87 -16.54 -15.22
N PRO A 187 -2.06 -16.68 -15.84
CA PRO A 187 -2.23 -16.38 -17.25
C PRO A 187 -2.23 -14.87 -17.56
N VAL A 188 -2.37 -13.99 -16.56
CA VAL A 188 -2.48 -12.54 -16.76
C VAL A 188 -1.25 -12.00 -17.48
N PHE A 189 -0.05 -12.35 -17.02
CA PHE A 189 1.19 -11.82 -17.57
C PHE A 189 1.50 -12.32 -19.01
N PRO A 190 1.42 -13.63 -19.31
CA PRO A 190 1.55 -14.12 -20.68
C PRO A 190 0.49 -13.58 -21.63
N THR A 191 -0.76 -13.48 -21.20
CA THR A 191 -1.86 -12.99 -22.05
C THR A 191 -1.65 -11.54 -22.44
N LEU A 192 -1.27 -10.68 -21.48
CA LEU A 192 -1.02 -9.27 -21.75
C LEU A 192 0.24 -9.07 -22.60
N THR A 193 1.28 -9.88 -22.39
CA THR A 193 2.48 -9.86 -23.25
C THR A 193 2.12 -10.30 -24.66
N PHE A 194 1.37 -11.39 -24.83
CA PHE A 194 0.91 -11.84 -26.13
C PHE A 194 0.11 -10.76 -26.86
N MET A 195 -0.88 -10.16 -26.20
CA MET A 195 -1.71 -9.11 -26.80
C MET A 195 -0.90 -7.86 -27.17
N LEU A 196 0.08 -7.47 -26.35
CA LEU A 196 0.97 -6.35 -26.66
C LEU A 196 1.80 -6.62 -27.93
N TYR A 197 2.46 -7.78 -28.00
CA TYR A 197 3.30 -8.14 -29.14
C TYR A 197 2.48 -8.37 -30.42
N TRP A 198 1.28 -8.94 -30.28
CA TRP A 198 0.33 -9.09 -31.37
C TRP A 198 -0.11 -7.72 -31.93
N GLY A 199 -0.50 -6.80 -31.05
CA GLY A 199 -0.95 -5.45 -31.44
C GLY A 199 0.13 -4.61 -32.09
N LEU A 200 1.40 -4.82 -31.72
CA LEU A 200 2.55 -4.15 -32.33
C LEU A 200 2.97 -4.74 -33.70
N SER A 201 2.26 -5.76 -34.20
CA SER A 201 2.52 -6.40 -35.51
C SER A 201 3.98 -6.87 -35.66
N LEU A 202 4.59 -7.31 -34.56
CA LEU A 202 5.97 -7.77 -34.54
C LEU A 202 6.10 -9.13 -35.24
N ASP A 203 7.31 -9.41 -35.72
CA ASP A 203 7.67 -10.70 -36.32
C ASP A 203 7.23 -11.86 -35.41
N SER A 204 6.59 -12.87 -36.01
CA SER A 204 6.15 -14.11 -35.37
C SER A 204 7.26 -14.76 -34.53
N SER A 205 8.52 -14.64 -34.95
CA SER A 205 9.68 -15.14 -34.24
C SER A 205 9.89 -14.43 -32.88
N MET A 206 9.79 -13.10 -32.88
CA MET A 206 9.90 -12.26 -31.68
C MET A 206 8.76 -12.52 -30.71
N MET A 207 7.53 -12.65 -31.23
CA MET A 207 6.36 -13.00 -30.44
C MET A 207 6.55 -14.35 -29.73
N ALA A 208 7.05 -15.37 -30.43
CA ALA A 208 7.30 -16.69 -29.85
C ALA A 208 8.40 -16.67 -28.77
N SER A 209 9.46 -15.87 -28.94
CA SER A 209 10.47 -15.67 -27.88
C SER A 209 9.93 -14.93 -26.67
N ALA A 210 9.17 -13.86 -26.88
CA ALA A 210 8.59 -13.06 -25.80
C ALA A 210 7.56 -13.87 -25.00
N LEU A 211 6.74 -14.67 -25.68
CA LEU A 211 5.76 -15.53 -25.02
C LEU A 211 6.44 -16.62 -24.18
N ARG A 212 7.52 -17.25 -24.68
CA ARG A 212 8.31 -18.22 -23.90
C ARG A 212 8.87 -17.59 -22.63
N LEU A 213 9.46 -16.41 -22.74
CA LEU A 213 9.97 -15.68 -21.58
C LEU A 213 8.84 -15.31 -20.60
N ALA A 214 7.70 -14.85 -21.12
CA ALA A 214 6.54 -14.50 -20.31
C ALA A 214 5.96 -15.71 -19.58
N CYS A 215 5.92 -16.88 -20.21
CA CYS A 215 5.52 -18.14 -19.57
C CYS A 215 6.48 -18.55 -18.44
N CYS A 216 7.79 -18.33 -18.59
CA CYS A 216 8.75 -18.54 -17.50
C CYS A 216 8.52 -17.55 -16.34
N ALA A 217 8.29 -16.28 -16.65
CA ALA A 217 8.02 -15.23 -15.66
C ALA A 217 6.63 -15.37 -14.99
N ALA A 218 5.70 -16.09 -15.61
CA ALA A 218 4.33 -16.28 -15.14
C ALA A 218 4.23 -16.94 -13.75
N PHE A 219 5.27 -17.63 -13.30
CA PHE A 219 5.32 -18.22 -11.95
C PHE A 219 5.92 -17.27 -10.91
N VAL A 220 6.83 -16.38 -11.33
CA VAL A 220 7.45 -15.39 -10.42
C VAL A 220 6.43 -14.34 -10.02
N PHE A 221 5.59 -13.92 -10.96
CA PHE A 221 4.63 -12.84 -10.75
C PHE A 221 3.58 -13.13 -9.64
N PRO A 222 2.89 -14.30 -9.62
CA PRO A 222 1.99 -14.65 -8.51
C PRO A 222 2.69 -14.76 -7.16
N VAL A 223 3.95 -15.20 -7.12
CA VAL A 223 4.75 -15.25 -5.88
C VAL A 223 5.02 -13.85 -5.35
N LEU A 224 5.37 -12.90 -6.23
CA LEU A 224 5.53 -11.50 -5.86
C LEU A 224 4.22 -10.92 -5.30
N LEU A 225 3.10 -11.15 -5.98
CA LEU A 225 1.78 -10.73 -5.50
C LEU A 225 1.43 -11.36 -4.14
N LEU A 226 1.81 -12.62 -3.92
CA LEU A 226 1.58 -13.32 -2.66
C LEU A 226 2.37 -12.68 -1.51
N VAL A 227 3.65 -12.36 -1.74
CA VAL A 227 4.51 -11.69 -0.74
C VAL A 227 3.95 -10.31 -0.41
N MET A 228 3.59 -9.52 -1.42
CA MET A 228 2.99 -8.19 -1.23
C MET A 228 1.64 -8.27 -0.51
N ALA A 229 0.78 -9.22 -0.89
CA ALA A 229 -0.51 -9.44 -0.25
C ALA A 229 -0.36 -9.82 1.23
N ARG A 230 0.68 -10.60 1.55
CA ARG A 230 1.02 -10.96 2.93
C ARG A 230 1.43 -9.76 3.73
N GLN A 231 2.34 -8.94 3.19
CA GLN A 231 2.79 -7.73 3.87
C GLN A 231 1.61 -6.80 4.17
N ILE A 232 0.73 -6.56 3.17
CA ILE A 232 -0.48 -5.74 3.35
C ILE A 232 -1.43 -6.36 4.39
N ALA A 233 -1.59 -7.69 4.38
CA ALA A 233 -2.44 -8.36 5.35
C ALA A 233 -1.88 -8.26 6.76
N ASP A 234 -0.56 -8.35 6.95
CA ASP A 234 0.09 -8.23 8.25
C ASP A 234 0.02 -6.78 8.75
N GLU A 235 0.27 -5.79 7.88
CA GLU A 235 0.10 -4.35 8.20
C GLU A 235 -1.32 -4.03 8.66
N ARG A 236 -2.34 -4.55 7.96
CA ARG A 236 -3.74 -4.38 8.37
C ARG A 236 -3.98 -4.94 9.79
N ARG A 237 -3.26 -5.99 10.24
CA ARG A 237 -3.56 -6.76 11.48
C ARG A 237 -3.13 -5.96 12.65
N ASP A 238 -1.94 -5.42 12.48
CA ASP A 238 -1.36 -4.50 13.43
C ASP A 238 -2.26 -3.26 13.53
N ASP A 239 -2.71 -2.69 12.40
CA ASP A 239 -3.57 -1.50 12.41
C ASP A 239 -4.97 -1.75 12.99
N GLU A 240 -5.62 -2.89 12.74
CA GLU A 240 -6.94 -3.21 13.30
C GLU A 240 -6.89 -3.23 14.84
N GLY A 241 -5.82 -3.77 15.44
CA GLY A 241 -5.65 -3.78 16.89
C GLY A 241 -5.52 -2.40 17.53
N TRP A 242 -5.01 -1.41 16.78
CA TRP A 242 -4.95 -0.02 17.23
C TRP A 242 -6.26 0.73 16.94
N MET A 243 -6.88 0.48 15.79
CA MET A 243 -8.12 1.14 15.38
C MET A 243 -9.35 0.65 16.15
N SER A 244 -9.33 -0.58 16.67
CA SER A 244 -10.41 -1.13 17.50
C SER A 244 -10.45 -0.55 18.91
N LEU A 245 -9.44 0.24 19.30
CA LEU A 245 -9.45 0.91 20.59
C LEU A 245 -10.52 2.01 20.57
N GLU A 246 -11.53 1.87 21.42
CA GLU A 246 -12.52 2.93 21.63
C GLU A 246 -11.83 4.12 22.29
N ILE A 247 -11.75 5.21 21.53
CA ILE A 247 -11.21 6.48 22.00
C ILE A 247 -12.41 7.38 22.23
N GLU A 248 -12.76 7.64 23.48
CA GLU A 248 -13.65 8.76 23.80
C GLU A 248 -12.96 10.05 23.34
N GLU A 249 -13.60 10.79 22.44
CA GLU A 249 -13.12 12.09 21.90
C GLU A 249 -13.19 13.22 22.93
#